data_AF-A0A100JXX4-F1
#
_entry.id   AF-A0A100JXX4-F1
#
_cell.length_a   1.000
_cell.length_b   1.000
_cell.length_c   1.000
_cell.angle_alpha   90.00
_cell.angle_beta   90.00
_cell.angle_gamma   90.00
#
_symmetry.space_group_name_H-M   'P 1'
#
loop_
_entity.id
_entity.type
_entity.pdbx_description
1 polymer ?
#
loop_
_entity_poly.entity_id
_entity_poly.type
_entity_poly.pdbx_seq_one_letter_code
_entity_poly.pdbx_strand_id
1 'polypeptide(L)'
;MPPMKPKKAKIRQKAGRRARVDRVIMACGLCDADERTVEIVNGLCRECLAECELDGPMPVYVPVPETFLPAPRAGGLPGADEVVDVTARVEELRRAAGLVGRRV
;
A
#
# COMPACT_ATOMS: atom_id res chain seq x y z
N MET A 1 59.60 32.60 2.86
CA MET A 1 58.74 31.81 3.76
C MET A 1 57.77 31.01 2.92
N PRO A 2 57.67 29.68 3.05
CA PRO A 2 56.65 28.92 2.32
C PRO A 2 55.25 29.23 2.89
N PRO A 3 54.19 29.26 2.05
CA PRO A 3 52.84 29.55 2.51
C PRO A 3 52.29 28.38 3.33
N MET A 4 51.80 28.68 4.53
CA MET A 4 51.15 27.71 5.42
C MET A 4 49.85 27.20 4.81
N LYS A 5 49.70 25.87 4.67
CA LYS A 5 48.43 25.26 4.26
C LYS A 5 47.37 25.47 5.36
N PRO A 6 46.17 25.97 5.03
CA PRO A 6 45.12 26.19 6.02
C PRO A 6 44.68 24.87 6.64
N LYS A 7 44.63 24.83 7.97
CA LYS A 7 44.17 23.67 8.74
C LYS A 7 42.70 23.41 8.39
N LYS A 8 42.37 22.22 7.87
CA LYS A 8 40.98 21.85 7.57
C LYS A 8 40.13 21.99 8.84
N ALA A 9 39.07 22.80 8.77
CA ALA A 9 38.11 22.94 9.85
C ALA A 9 37.50 21.57 10.15
N LYS A 10 37.60 21.10 11.40
CA LYS A 10 36.87 19.91 11.85
C LYS A 10 35.40 20.29 12.03
N ILE A 11 34.64 20.27 10.94
CA ILE A 11 33.19 20.46 10.99
C ILE A 11 32.60 19.23 11.69
N ARG A 12 32.23 19.41 12.96
CA ARG A 12 31.49 18.40 13.71
C ARG A 12 30.09 18.31 13.09
N GLN A 13 29.87 17.30 12.25
CA GLN A 13 28.55 17.00 11.69
C GLN A 13 27.58 16.81 12.85
N LYS A 14 26.63 17.74 13.03
CA LYS A 14 25.54 17.55 14.00
C LYS A 14 24.78 16.30 13.58
N ALA A 15 24.64 15.34 14.50
CA ALA A 15 23.82 14.16 14.27
C ALA A 15 22.46 14.59 13.72
N GLY A 16 22.05 14.03 12.58
CA GLY A 16 20.80 14.39 11.93
C GLY A 16 19.65 14.29 12.92
N ARG A 17 18.87 15.37 13.08
CA ARG A 17 17.69 15.38 13.94
C ARG A 17 16.76 14.26 13.46
N ARG A 18 16.58 13.23 14.28
CA ARG A 18 15.62 12.16 13.99
C ARG A 18 14.25 12.64 14.47
N ALA A 19 13.33 12.84 13.54
CA ALA A 19 11.94 13.08 13.89
C ALA A 19 11.34 11.80 14.51
N ARG A 20 10.47 11.97 15.49
CA ARG A 20 9.71 10.87 16.10
C ARG A 20 8.25 11.07 15.73
N VAL A 21 7.60 10.03 15.22
CA VAL A 21 6.14 10.01 15.05
C VAL A 21 5.53 9.86 16.44
N ASP A 22 4.76 10.85 16.86
CA ASP A 22 4.09 10.90 18.16
C ASP A 22 2.63 10.42 18.07
N ARG A 23 2.00 10.58 16.91
CA ARG A 23 0.62 10.15 16.65
C ARG A 23 0.39 9.84 15.16
N VAL A 24 -0.58 8.97 14.92
CA VAL A 24 -1.17 8.70 13.60
C VAL A 24 -2.64 9.12 13.67
N ILE A 25 -3.15 9.74 12.61
CA ILE A 25 -4.54 10.20 12.49
C ILE A 25 -5.04 9.72 11.14
N MET A 26 -6.27 9.23 11.09
CA MET A 26 -6.93 8.93 9.81
C MET A 26 -7.48 10.21 9.20
N ALA A 27 -7.33 10.35 7.88
CA ALA A 27 -7.90 11.45 7.11
C ALA A 27 -8.70 10.91 5.93
N CYS A 28 -9.74 11.64 5.53
CA CYS A 28 -10.51 11.38 4.34
C CYS A 28 -9.61 11.51 3.10
N GLY A 29 -9.60 10.49 2.25
CA GLY A 29 -8.79 10.49 1.02
C GLY A 29 -9.22 11.48 -0.07
N LEU A 30 -10.35 12.18 0.10
CA LEU A 30 -10.85 13.19 -0.84
C LEU A 30 -10.68 14.62 -0.33
N CYS A 31 -11.19 14.91 0.88
CA CYS A 31 -11.25 16.28 1.41
C CYS A 31 -10.22 16.58 2.51
N ASP A 32 -9.35 15.61 2.84
CA ASP A 32 -8.32 15.71 3.89
C ASP A 32 -8.84 16.00 5.30
N ALA A 33 -10.16 15.98 5.51
CA ALA A 33 -10.74 16.10 6.85
C ALA A 33 -10.32 14.90 7.71
N ASP A 34 -9.85 15.18 8.93
CA ASP A 34 -9.32 14.16 9.82
C ASP A 34 -10.38 13.58 10.77
N GLU A 35 -10.08 12.43 11.37
CA GLU A 35 -11.01 11.71 12.26
C GLU A 35 -11.44 12.48 13.52
N ARG A 36 -10.81 13.63 13.83
CA ARG A 36 -11.19 14.50 14.95
C ARG A 36 -12.27 15.49 14.56
N THR A 37 -12.43 15.76 13.27
CA THR A 37 -13.43 16.71 12.75
C THR A 37 -14.62 16.01 12.12
N VAL A 38 -14.41 14.83 11.52
CA VAL A 38 -15.44 14.04 10.83
C VAL A 38 -15.28 12.54 11.10
N GLU A 39 -16.36 11.78 10.91
CA GLU A 39 -16.30 10.33 10.97
C GLU A 39 -15.77 9.76 9.64
N ILE A 40 -14.75 8.89 9.72
CA ILE A 40 -14.13 8.25 8.57
C ILE A 40 -14.61 6.80 8.44
N VAL A 41 -15.23 6.46 7.32
CA VAL A 41 -15.74 5.14 6.95
C VAL A 41 -15.06 4.70 5.66
N ASN A 42 -14.42 3.52 5.67
CA ASN A 42 -13.67 3.00 4.51
C ASN A 42 -12.62 3.97 3.94
N GLY A 43 -12.07 4.87 4.76
CA GLY A 43 -11.09 5.87 4.35
C GLY A 43 -11.67 7.19 3.81
N LEU A 44 -13.00 7.35 3.82
CA LEU A 44 -13.70 8.56 3.38
C LEU A 44 -14.60 9.11 4.49
N CYS A 45 -14.80 10.43 4.52
CA CYS A 45 -15.87 10.99 5.34
C CYS A 45 -17.24 10.68 4.72
N ARG A 46 -18.30 10.74 5.51
CA ARG A 46 -19.66 10.39 5.05
C ARG A 46 -20.14 11.22 3.86
N GLU A 47 -19.74 12.48 3.77
CA GLU A 47 -20.08 13.36 2.66
C GLU A 47 -19.41 12.91 1.35
N CYS A 48 -18.09 12.72 1.38
CA CYS A 48 -17.35 12.20 0.21
C CYS A 48 -17.76 10.78 -0.15
N LEU A 49 -18.11 9.93 0.83
CA LEU A 49 -18.62 8.59 0.57
C LEU A 49 -19.95 8.65 -0.20
N ALA A 50 -20.86 9.55 0.20
CA ALA A 50 -22.13 9.76 -0.49
C ALA A 50 -21.92 10.28 -1.92
N GLU A 51 -20.94 11.16 -2.15
CA GLU A 51 -20.57 11.60 -3.51
C GLU A 51 -20.08 10.43 -4.37
N CYS A 52 -19.23 9.57 -3.83
CA CYS A 52 -18.78 8.37 -4.54
C CYS A 52 -19.92 7.37 -4.81
N GLU A 53 -20.89 7.25 -3.91
CA GLU A 53 -22.08 6.42 -4.13
C GLU A 53 -23.03 7.01 -5.18
N LEU A 54 -23.09 8.34 -5.30
CA LEU A 54 -23.84 9.06 -6.34
C LEU A 54 -23.25 8.87 -7.74
N ASP A 55 -21.92 8.80 -7.85
CA ASP A 55 -21.23 8.39 -9.08
C ASP A 55 -21.54 6.93 -9.49
N GLY A 56 -22.34 6.24 -8.66
CA GLY A 56 -22.75 4.86 -8.83
C GLY A 56 -21.77 3.92 -8.14
N PRO A 57 -22.10 2.64 -8.02
CA PRO A 57 -21.07 1.65 -7.71
C PRO A 57 -19.98 1.84 -8.77
N MET A 58 -18.76 2.21 -8.33
CA MET A 58 -17.57 2.02 -9.15
C MET A 58 -17.74 0.67 -9.85
N PRO A 59 -17.43 0.54 -11.15
CA PRO A 59 -17.58 -0.72 -11.85
C PRO A 59 -16.53 -1.73 -11.32
N VAL A 60 -16.69 -2.18 -10.08
CA VAL A 60 -15.82 -3.13 -9.38
C VAL A 60 -15.93 -4.51 -10.03
N TYR A 61 -16.93 -4.71 -10.91
CA TYR A 61 -17.15 -5.94 -11.66
C TYR A 61 -17.67 -5.70 -13.08
N VAL A 62 -17.18 -4.67 -13.78
CA VAL A 62 -17.23 -4.76 -15.25
C VAL A 62 -16.04 -5.64 -15.65
N PRO A 63 -16.25 -6.81 -16.28
CA PRO A 63 -15.14 -7.61 -16.76
C PRO A 63 -14.27 -6.70 -17.61
N VAL A 64 -12.98 -6.61 -17.26
CA VAL A 64 -12.00 -5.88 -18.07
C VAL A 64 -12.12 -6.43 -19.49
N PRO A 65 -12.46 -5.60 -20.50
CA PRO A 65 -12.66 -6.10 -21.84
C PRO A 65 -11.43 -6.88 -22.29
N GLU A 66 -11.63 -7.99 -23.01
CA GLU A 66 -10.53 -8.88 -23.41
C GLU A 66 -9.43 -8.15 -24.21
N THR A 67 -9.74 -7.02 -24.83
CA THR A 67 -8.77 -6.13 -25.51
C THR A 67 -7.73 -5.49 -24.57
N PHE A 68 -8.06 -5.31 -23.30
CA PHE A 68 -7.14 -4.79 -22.27
C PHE A 68 -6.39 -5.93 -21.55
N LEU A 69 -6.90 -7.15 -21.63
CA LEU A 69 -6.18 -8.32 -21.14
C LEU A 69 -5.09 -8.70 -22.16
N PRO A 70 -3.91 -9.11 -21.71
CA PRO A 70 -2.91 -9.64 -22.62
C PRO A 70 -3.50 -10.84 -23.37
N ALA A 71 -3.36 -10.86 -24.70
CA ALA A 71 -3.72 -12.03 -25.48
C ALA A 71 -3.08 -13.29 -24.88
N PRO A 72 -3.76 -14.45 -24.88
CA PRO A 72 -3.18 -15.71 -24.45
C PRO A 72 -1.82 -15.85 -25.12
N ARG A 73 -0.74 -15.82 -24.32
CA ARG A 73 0.60 -15.89 -24.89
C ARG A 73 0.74 -17.28 -25.50
N ALA A 74 0.84 -17.36 -26.82
CA ALA A 74 1.19 -18.61 -27.49
C ALA A 74 2.56 -19.06 -26.92
N GLY A 75 2.56 -20.12 -26.12
CA GLY A 75 3.72 -20.55 -25.34
C GLY A 75 3.76 -20.01 -23.91
N GLY A 76 2.60 -19.85 -23.27
CA GLY A 76 2.45 -19.43 -21.87
C GLY A 76 3.50 -20.03 -20.96
N LEU A 77 4.12 -19.18 -20.12
CA LEU A 77 4.97 -19.65 -19.03
C LEU A 77 4.16 -20.70 -18.24
N PRO A 78 4.72 -21.87 -17.91
CA PRO A 78 4.01 -22.86 -17.12
C PRO A 78 3.47 -22.19 -15.86
N GLY A 79 2.14 -22.22 -15.68
CA GLY A 79 1.42 -21.60 -14.56
C GLY A 79 0.79 -20.22 -14.80
N ALA A 80 0.97 -19.58 -15.97
CA ALA A 80 0.40 -18.25 -16.22
C ALA A 80 -1.12 -18.24 -16.42
N ASP A 81 -1.66 -19.29 -17.04
CA ASP A 81 -3.10 -19.47 -17.28
C ASP A 81 -3.71 -20.55 -16.36
N GLU A 82 -2.94 -21.01 -15.36
CA GLU A 82 -3.41 -22.00 -14.41
C GLU A 82 -4.32 -21.32 -13.38
N VAL A 83 -5.56 -21.79 -13.29
CA VAL A 83 -6.48 -21.34 -12.25
C VAL A 83 -6.02 -21.95 -10.92
N VAL A 84 -5.31 -21.15 -10.11
CA VAL A 84 -4.83 -21.56 -8.79
C VAL A 84 -5.91 -21.33 -7.74
N ASP A 85 -6.28 -22.38 -7.00
CA ASP A 85 -7.04 -22.23 -5.77
C ASP A 85 -6.15 -21.60 -4.68
N VAL A 86 -6.30 -20.28 -4.53
CA VAL A 86 -5.55 -19.47 -3.57
C VAL A 86 -5.76 -19.96 -2.13
N THR A 87 -6.93 -20.50 -1.81
CA THR A 87 -7.26 -20.96 -0.45
C THR A 87 -6.43 -22.19 -0.09
N ALA A 88 -6.44 -23.19 -0.98
CA ALA A 88 -5.65 -24.40 -0.82
C ALA A 88 -4.14 -24.09 -0.77
N ARG A 89 -3.67 -23.20 -1.65
CA ARG A 89 -2.26 -22.82 -1.70
C ARG A 89 -1.79 -22.09 -0.45
N VAL A 90 -2.61 -21.20 0.11
CA VAL A 90 -2.30 -20.49 1.36
C VAL A 90 -2.31 -21.45 2.56
N GLU A 91 -3.22 -22.42 2.60
CA GLU A 91 -3.24 -23.42 3.67
C GLU A 91 -1.99 -24.31 3.65
N GLU A 92 -1.56 -24.75 2.47
CA GLU A 92 -0.31 -25.49 2.29
C GLU A 92 0.90 -24.70 2.81
N LEU A 93 1.02 -23.42 2.43
CA LEU A 93 2.09 -22.55 2.89
C LEU A 93 2.07 -22.33 4.41
N ARG A 94 0.88 -22.14 4.99
CA ARG A 94 0.72 -22.04 6.45
C ARG A 94 1.17 -23.33 7.14
N ARG A 95 0.78 -24.49 6.62
CA ARG A 95 1.20 -25.79 7.16
C ARG A 95 2.71 -25.97 7.07
N ALA A 96 3.32 -25.65 5.92
CA ALA A 96 4.77 -25.70 5.72
C ALA A 96 5.53 -24.74 6.66
N ALA A 97 4.94 -23.59 6.97
CA ALA A 97 5.47 -22.62 7.93
C ALA A 97 5.18 -22.98 9.40
N GLY A 98 4.54 -24.11 9.69
CA GLY A 98 4.15 -24.52 11.04
C GLY A 98 3.04 -23.65 11.66
N LEU A 99 2.37 -22.83 10.86
CA LEU A 99 1.27 -21.96 11.25
C LEU A 99 -0.03 -22.75 11.21
N VAL A 100 -0.22 -23.65 12.18
CA VAL A 100 -1.52 -24.29 12.42
C VAL A 100 -2.45 -23.25 13.04
N GLY A 101 -3.58 -23.00 12.37
CA GLY A 101 -4.56 -22.00 12.78
C GLY A 101 -4.89 -22.08 14.27
N ARG A 102 -4.85 -20.92 14.93
CA ARG A 102 -5.42 -20.78 16.28
C ARG A 102 -6.90 -21.11 16.15
N ARG A 103 -7.35 -22.20 16.80
CA ARG A 103 -8.78 -22.49 16.94
C ARG A 103 -9.45 -21.25 17.53
N VAL A 104 -10.39 -20.69 16.78
CA VAL A 104 -11.42 -19.80 17.31
C VAL A 104 -12.50 -20.69 17.91
#